data_AF-A0A960EKD0-F1
#
_entry.id   AF-A0A960EKD0-F1
#
_cell.length_a   1.000
_cell.length_b   1.000
_cell.length_c   1.000
_cell.angle_alpha   90.00
_cell.angle_beta   90.00
_cell.angle_gamma   90.00
#
_symmetry.space_group_name_H-M   'P 1'
#
loop_
_entity.id
_entity.type
_entity.pdbx_description
1 polymer ?
#
loop_
_entity_poly.entity_id
_entity_poly.type
_entity_poly.pdbx_seq_one_letter_code
_entity_poly.pdbx_strand_id
1 'polypeptide(L)'
;RPDQFVELAELSGAIQPLTRWVLAEGVAAAVRWRAAGHRVGLAVNLSVRNLYDPDLVPFIADQLASSALAPGDLVLELTETE
;
A
#
# COMPACT_ATOMS: atom_id res chain seq x y z
N ARG A 1 -5.66 -9.40 -15.64
CA ARG A 1 -5.68 -7.96 -15.25
C ARG A 1 -5.81 -7.90 -13.73
N PRO A 2 -5.41 -6.81 -13.05
CA PRO A 2 -5.57 -6.66 -11.60
C PRO A 2 -6.92 -7.16 -11.08
N ASP A 3 -8.00 -6.71 -11.71
CA ASP A 3 -9.39 -7.03 -11.34
C ASP A 3 -9.64 -8.54 -11.17
N GLN A 4 -9.03 -9.39 -12.00
CA GLN A 4 -9.26 -10.84 -11.96
C GLN A 4 -8.62 -11.55 -10.77
N PHE A 5 -7.48 -11.04 -10.28
CA PHE A 5 -6.78 -11.65 -9.14
C PHE A 5 -7.07 -10.92 -7.83
N VAL A 6 -7.44 -9.63 -7.90
CA VAL A 6 -7.84 -8.84 -6.73
C VAL A 6 -9.10 -9.43 -6.12
N GLU A 7 -10.12 -9.70 -6.95
CA GLU A 7 -11.37 -10.36 -6.50
C GLU A 7 -11.08 -11.72 -5.84
N LEU A 8 -10.20 -12.53 -6.44
CA LEU A 8 -9.79 -13.81 -5.86
C LEU A 8 -9.05 -13.62 -4.52
N ALA A 9 -8.18 -12.63 -4.42
CA ALA A 9 -7.45 -12.33 -3.20
C ALA A 9 -8.38 -11.85 -2.08
N GLU A 10 -9.45 -11.13 -2.40
CA GLU A 10 -10.46 -10.71 -1.45
C GLU A 10 -11.28 -11.88 -0.91
N LEU A 11 -11.73 -12.77 -1.81
CA LEU A 11 -12.48 -13.98 -1.46
C LEU A 11 -11.63 -14.96 -0.64
N SER A 12 -10.32 -15.04 -0.89
CA SER A 12 -9.42 -15.96 -0.19
C SER A 12 -8.77 -15.36 1.06
N GLY A 13 -8.99 -14.06 1.34
CA GLY A 13 -8.28 -13.32 2.39
C GLY A 13 -6.82 -12.97 2.06
N ALA A 14 -6.31 -13.35 0.88
CA ALA A 14 -4.97 -13.00 0.43
C ALA A 14 -4.79 -11.50 0.11
N ILE A 15 -5.89 -10.73 0.13
CA ILE A 15 -5.84 -9.28 -0.07
C ILE A 15 -5.00 -8.57 1.00
N GLN A 16 -4.98 -9.07 2.24
CA GLN A 16 -4.13 -8.51 3.30
C GLN A 16 -2.63 -8.64 3.01
N PRO A 17 -2.08 -9.86 2.80
CA PRO A 17 -0.67 -10.00 2.47
C PRO A 17 -0.30 -9.36 1.11
N LEU A 18 -1.22 -9.36 0.14
CA LEU A 18 -1.01 -8.66 -1.14
C LEU A 18 -0.84 -7.15 -0.93
N THR A 19 -1.74 -6.52 -0.17
CA THR A 19 -1.65 -5.09 0.15
C THR A 19 -0.34 -4.75 0.87
N ARG A 20 0.09 -5.56 1.85
CA ARG A 20 1.36 -5.36 2.54
C ARG A 20 2.56 -5.43 1.60
N TRP A 21 2.56 -6.40 0.68
CA TRP A 21 3.60 -6.53 -0.32
C TRP A 21 3.64 -5.31 -1.26
N VAL A 22 2.48 -4.87 -1.78
CA VAL A 22 2.39 -3.68 -2.65
C VAL A 22 2.88 -2.42 -1.94
N LEU A 23 2.49 -2.23 -0.68
CA LEU A 23 2.95 -1.10 0.14
C LEU A 23 4.47 -1.09 0.30
N ALA A 24 5.06 -2.23 0.68
CA ALA A 24 6.52 -2.33 0.88
C ALA A 24 7.29 -2.05 -0.41
N GLU A 25 6.87 -2.66 -1.53
CA GLU A 25 7.50 -2.45 -2.84
C GLU A 25 7.33 -1.00 -3.33
N GLY A 26 6.15 -0.41 -3.11
CA GLY A 26 5.86 0.97 -3.46
C GLY A 26 6.72 1.96 -2.66
N VAL A 27 6.85 1.77 -1.34
CA VAL A 27 7.70 2.60 -0.48
C VAL A 27 9.15 2.48 -0.92
N ALA A 28 9.65 1.27 -1.17
CA ALA A 28 11.00 1.04 -1.67
C ALA A 28 11.23 1.72 -3.03
N ALA A 29 10.27 1.68 -3.95
CA ALA A 29 10.34 2.37 -5.22
C ALA A 29 10.40 3.90 -5.06
N ALA A 30 9.52 4.47 -4.22
CA ALA A 30 9.49 5.90 -3.94
C ALA A 30 10.82 6.40 -3.35
N VAL A 31 11.42 5.63 -2.43
CA VAL A 31 12.75 5.94 -1.87
C VAL A 31 13.83 5.92 -2.95
N ARG A 32 13.85 4.90 -3.82
CA ARG A 32 14.81 4.83 -4.93
C ARG A 32 14.69 6.02 -5.88
N TRP A 33 13.47 6.42 -6.22
CA TRP A 33 13.23 7.58 -7.09
C TRP A 33 13.64 8.89 -6.43
N ARG A 34 13.43 9.05 -5.11
CA ARG A 34 13.91 10.22 -4.35
C ARG A 34 15.43 10.31 -4.32
N ALA A 35 16.11 9.18 -4.13
CA ALA A 35 17.57 9.13 -4.20
C ALA A 35 18.12 9.52 -5.59
N ALA A 36 17.34 9.25 -6.65
CA ALA A 36 17.64 9.69 -8.01
C ALA A 36 17.24 11.17 -8.30
N GLY A 37 16.74 11.91 -7.31
CA GLY A 37 16.35 13.32 -7.45
C GLY A 37 14.88 13.55 -7.83
N HIS A 38 14.06 12.51 -7.92
CA HIS A 38 12.64 12.62 -8.23
C HIS A 38 11.79 12.60 -6.96
N ARG A 39 11.16 13.73 -6.63
CA ARG A 39 10.20 13.82 -5.52
C ARG A 39 8.81 13.39 -5.99
N VAL A 40 8.57 12.08 -5.96
CA VAL A 40 7.28 11.47 -6.26
C VAL A 40 6.58 11.02 -4.97
N GLY A 41 5.26 11.13 -4.96
CA GLY A 41 4.40 10.50 -3.95
C GLY A 41 4.02 9.09 -4.36
N LEU A 42 3.51 8.32 -3.41
CA LEU A 42 3.00 6.97 -3.59
C LEU A 42 1.50 6.95 -3.31
N ALA A 43 0.70 6.48 -4.25
CA ALA A 43 -0.72 6.19 -4.04
C ALA A 43 -0.93 4.67 -4.10
N VAL A 44 -1.60 4.09 -3.10
CA VAL A 44 -1.91 2.66 -3.05
C VAL A 44 -3.40 2.47 -2.87
N ASN A 45 -3.99 1.69 -3.76
CA ASN A 45 -5.38 1.29 -3.65
C ASN A 45 -5.53 0.19 -2.58
N LEU A 46 -6.53 0.35 -1.73
CA LEU A 46 -6.90 -0.57 -0.67
C LEU A 46 -8.27 -1.16 -0.96
N SER A 47 -8.44 -2.43 -0.61
CA SER A 47 -9.76 -3.04 -0.49
C SER A 47 -10.40 -2.61 0.82
N VAL A 48 -11.73 -2.52 0.85
CA VAL A 48 -12.50 -2.35 2.10
C VAL A 48 -12.14 -3.45 3.11
N ARG A 49 -11.80 -4.65 2.65
CA ARG A 49 -11.39 -5.77 3.51
C ARG A 49 -10.11 -5.49 4.29
N ASN A 50 -9.23 -4.62 3.79
CA ASN A 50 -8.03 -4.21 4.50
C ASN A 50 -8.34 -3.39 5.76
N LEU A 51 -9.51 -2.73 5.85
CA LEU A 51 -9.89 -1.97 7.04
C LEU A 51 -10.20 -2.84 8.26
N TYR A 52 -10.45 -4.14 8.05
CA TYR A 52 -10.65 -5.10 9.13
C TYR A 52 -9.33 -5.71 9.63
N ASP A 53 -8.19 -5.37 9.02
CA ASP A 53 -6.87 -5.82 9.46
C ASP A 53 -6.34 -4.89 10.57
N PRO A 54 -6.32 -5.32 11.85
CA PRO A 54 -5.89 -4.48 12.96
C PRO A 54 -4.40 -4.10 12.87
N ASP A 55 -3.61 -4.88 12.12
CA ASP A 55 -2.17 -4.72 11.99
C ASP A 55 -1.78 -3.90 10.75
N LEU A 56 -2.75 -3.39 9.98
CA LEU A 56 -2.47 -2.60 8.78
C LEU A 56 -1.83 -1.25 9.15
N VAL A 57 -2.44 -0.51 10.08
CA VAL A 57 -1.94 0.82 10.50
C VAL A 57 -0.56 0.73 11.14
N PRO A 58 -0.30 -0.17 12.12
CA PRO A 58 1.05 -0.39 12.65
C PRO A 58 2.08 -0.69 11.56
N PHE A 59 1.73 -1.55 10.62
CA PHE A 59 2.64 -1.89 9.51
C PHE A 59 2.96 -0.69 8.61
N ILE A 60 1.96 0.12 8.24
CA ILE A 60 2.19 1.33 7.44
C ILE A 60 3.10 2.30 8.20
N ALA A 61 2.87 2.49 9.50
CA ALA A 61 3.70 3.34 10.34
C ALA A 61 5.16 2.85 10.37
N ASP A 62 5.37 1.54 10.52
CA ASP A 62 6.71 0.93 10.51
C ASP A 62 7.41 1.07 9.16
N GLN A 63 6.68 0.88 8.05
CA GLN A 63 7.22 1.08 6.69
C GLN A 63 7.66 2.53 6.47
N LEU A 64 6.84 3.50 6.89
CA LEU A 64 7.20 4.91 6.79
C LEU A 64 8.38 5.26 7.69
N ALA A 65 8.38 4.81 8.95
CA ALA A 65 9.44 5.12 9.93
C ALA A 65 10.80 4.51 9.55
N SER A 66 10.80 3.35 8.91
CA SER A 66 12.02 2.69 8.41
C SER A 66 12.50 3.20 7.05
N SER A 67 11.72 4.08 6.40
CA SER A 67 12.02 4.64 5.09
C SER A 67 12.29 6.14 5.15
N ALA A 68 12.77 6.71 4.04
CA ALA A 68 12.92 8.16 3.87
C ALA A 68 11.66 8.82 3.25
N LEU A 69 10.53 8.11 3.18
CA LEU A 69 9.27 8.62 2.64
C LEU A 69 8.52 9.36 3.75
N ALA A 70 8.19 10.64 3.53
CA ALA A 70 7.41 11.38 4.51
C ALA A 70 5.94 10.91 4.49
N PRO A 71 5.23 10.91 5.63
CA PRO A 71 3.82 10.46 5.66
C PRO A 71 2.91 11.22 4.70
N GLY A 72 3.16 12.52 4.47
CA GLY A 72 2.40 13.33 3.51
C GLY A 72 2.63 12.97 2.04
N ASP A 73 3.57 12.09 1.75
CA ASP A 73 3.86 11.58 0.41
C ASP A 73 3.21 10.21 0.13
N LEU A 74 2.49 9.62 1.11
CA LEU A 74 1.72 8.40 0.94
C LEU A 74 0.22 8.72 0.95
N VAL A 75 -0.48 8.29 -0.10
CA VAL A 75 -1.93 8.34 -0.22
C VAL A 75 -2.47 6.91 -0.25
N LEU A 76 -3.49 6.65 0.57
CA LEU A 76 -4.23 5.40 0.56
C LEU A 76 -5.60 5.68 -0.05
N GLU A 77 -5.89 5.01 -1.16
CA GLU A 77 -7.13 5.18 -1.91
C GLU A 77 -8.06 4.02 -1.59
N LEU A 78 -9.31 4.33 -1.24
CA LEU A 78 -10.36 3.35 -1.06
C LEU A 78 -11.48 3.73 -2.02
N THR A 79 -11.92 2.80 -2.87
CA THR A 79 -13.07 3.06 -3.74
C THR A 79 -14.34 2.69 -2.97
N GLU A 80 -15.36 3.55 -2.99
CA GLU A 80 -16.64 3.32 -2.30
C GLU A 80 -17.51 2.23 -2.96
N THR A 81 -17.04 1.64 -4.06
CA THR A 81 -17.81 0.66 -4.84
C THR A 81 -17.32 -0.75 -4.54
N GLU A 82 -18.05 -1.45 -3.67
CA GLU A 82 -18.37 -2.86 -3.84
C GLU A 82 -19.87 -3.08 -3.66
#